data_AF-A0A7S1TME2-F1
#
_entry.id   AF-A0A7S1TME2-F1
#
_cell.length_a   1.000
_cell.length_b   1.000
_cell.length_c   1.000
_cell.angle_alpha   90.00
_cell.angle_beta   90.00
_cell.angle_gamma   90.00
#
_symmetry.space_group_name_H-M   'P 1'
#
loop_
_entity.id
_entity.type
_entity.pdbx_description
1 polymer ?
#
loop_
_entity_poly.entity_id
_entity_poly.type
_entity_poly.pdbx_seq_one_letter_code
_entity_poly.pdbx_strand_id
1 'polypeptide(L)'
;MNVYNSLLIHAMAVAEKPPTSIVQRLKFYGRAKYNIGGAIYSLNDIENGVLRANAKSPAPFSQKPFKKSDPRLKVAFTEDSKDERIHFALNCGARSCPPVRFFTAENVYDTLANAACGFVMDDSNVSVNVSENRVALSAIFDWYRQDFTPKAPKSDAELLRKLASYLEVRRGSKAADECRERLLSMANSGARVAFASYDWSLNEVDQS
;
A
#
# COMPACT_ATOMS: atom_id res chain seq x y z
N MET A 1 7.41 4.62 9.68
CA MET A 1 6.86 5.24 8.45
C MET A 1 7.67 6.44 7.99
N ASN A 2 7.87 7.49 8.80
CA ASN A 2 8.69 8.65 8.39
C ASN A 2 10.07 8.29 7.86
N VAL A 3 10.78 7.39 8.54
CA VAL A 3 12.12 6.94 8.09
C VAL A 3 12.09 6.29 6.70
N TYR A 4 11.03 5.53 6.39
CA TYR A 4 10.83 4.98 5.03
C TYR A 4 10.64 6.10 4.02
N ASN A 5 9.72 7.05 4.28
CA ASN A 5 9.44 8.15 3.37
C ASN A 5 10.70 9.02 3.14
N SER A 6 11.45 9.34 4.20
CA SER A 6 12.72 10.08 4.11
C SER A 6 13.78 9.31 3.34
N LEU A 7 13.92 8.00 3.56
CA LEU A 7 14.86 7.16 2.82
C LEU A 7 14.49 7.11 1.34
N LEU A 8 13.19 7.01 1.01
CA LEU A 8 12.71 6.98 -0.37
C LEU A 8 13.01 8.29 -1.09
N ILE A 9 12.67 9.43 -0.47
CA ILE A 9 12.93 10.76 -1.04
C ILE A 9 14.43 10.97 -1.25
N HIS A 10 15.24 10.63 -0.25
CA HIS A 10 16.69 10.74 -0.36
C HIS A 10 17.22 9.83 -1.48
N ALA A 11 16.78 8.58 -1.53
CA ALA A 11 17.17 7.63 -2.58
C ALA A 11 16.80 8.13 -3.98
N MET A 12 15.63 8.75 -4.14
CA MET A 12 15.20 9.35 -5.41
C MET A 12 16.02 10.59 -5.76
N ALA A 13 16.35 11.43 -4.78
CA ALA A 13 17.12 12.66 -4.99
C ALA A 13 18.58 12.36 -5.40
N VAL A 14 19.16 11.27 -4.92
CA VAL A 14 20.53 10.85 -5.28
C VAL A 14 20.59 9.92 -6.49
N ALA A 15 19.44 9.39 -6.93
CA ALA A 15 19.40 8.55 -8.12
C ALA A 15 19.47 9.43 -9.37
N GLU A 16 20.47 9.18 -10.23
CA GLU A 16 20.60 9.86 -11.52
C GLU A 16 19.37 9.66 -12.42
N LYS A 17 18.72 8.48 -12.30
CA LYS A 17 17.48 8.14 -13.00
C LYS A 17 16.58 7.31 -12.08
N PRO A 18 15.28 7.60 -12.04
CA PRO A 18 14.35 6.78 -11.27
C PRO A 18 14.18 5.41 -11.93
N PRO A 19 13.86 4.35 -11.16
CA PRO A 19 13.71 3.01 -11.71
C PRO A 19 12.50 2.94 -12.65
N THR A 20 12.70 2.47 -13.89
CA THR A 20 11.66 2.39 -14.93
C THR A 20 11.15 0.96 -15.15
N SER A 21 11.68 -0.03 -14.42
CA SER A 21 11.22 -1.41 -14.49
C SER A 21 11.14 -2.05 -13.11
N ILE A 22 10.36 -3.13 -13.00
CA ILE A 22 10.19 -3.91 -11.77
C ILE A 22 11.55 -4.34 -11.19
N VAL A 23 12.46 -4.85 -12.04
CA VAL A 23 13.79 -5.29 -11.60
C VAL A 23 14.63 -4.13 -11.06
N GLN A 24 14.60 -2.98 -11.73
CA GLN A 24 15.30 -1.79 -11.25
C GLN A 24 14.71 -1.28 -9.94
N ARG A 25 13.38 -1.32 -9.78
CA ARG A 25 12.70 -0.90 -8.55
C ARG A 25 13.04 -1.83 -7.39
N LEU A 26 13.07 -3.15 -7.61
CA LEU A 26 13.50 -4.11 -6.59
C LEU A 26 14.95 -3.88 -6.15
N LYS A 27 15.85 -3.64 -7.11
CA LYS A 27 17.26 -3.29 -6.81
C LYS A 27 17.36 -1.97 -6.05
N PHE A 28 16.59 -0.96 -6.45
CA PHE A 28 16.54 0.35 -5.80
C PHE A 28 16.08 0.22 -4.33
N TYR A 29 14.99 -0.50 -4.09
CA TYR A 29 14.42 -0.73 -2.75
C TYR A 29 15.36 -1.52 -1.82
N GLY A 30 16.26 -2.35 -2.36
CA GLY A 30 17.26 -3.07 -1.58
C GLY A 30 18.59 -2.33 -1.40
N ARG A 31 18.90 -1.34 -2.24
CA ARG A 31 20.20 -0.65 -2.26
C ARG A 31 20.26 0.54 -1.31
N ALA A 32 19.24 1.40 -1.33
CA ALA A 32 19.17 2.55 -0.43
C ALA A 32 18.96 2.09 1.01
N LYS A 33 19.82 2.55 1.93
CA LYS A 33 19.85 2.08 3.32
C LYS A 33 20.16 3.21 4.29
N TYR A 34 19.59 3.13 5.50
CA TYR A 34 19.99 3.92 6.65
C TYR A 34 20.48 3.05 7.80
N ASN A 35 21.41 3.59 8.58
CA ASN A 35 21.75 3.06 9.90
C ASN A 35 20.78 3.68 10.92
N ILE A 36 20.00 2.82 11.59
CA ILE A 36 19.02 3.20 12.60
C ILE A 36 19.35 2.42 13.86
N GLY A 37 19.84 3.11 14.90
CA GLY A 37 20.18 2.47 16.17
C GLY A 37 21.24 1.37 16.07
N GLY A 38 22.21 1.50 15.14
CA GLY A 38 23.28 0.53 14.93
C GLY A 38 22.94 -0.62 13.96
N ALA A 39 21.71 -0.67 13.46
CA ALA A 39 21.28 -1.67 12.49
C ALA A 39 20.99 -1.03 11.12
N ILE A 40 21.31 -1.74 10.05
CA ILE A 40 21.13 -1.27 8.68
C ILE A 40 19.74 -1.69 8.16
N TYR A 41 18.99 -0.73 7.61
CA TYR A 41 17.67 -0.96 7.04
C TYR A 41 17.55 -0.36 5.64
N SER A 42 17.13 -1.19 4.69
CA SER A 42 16.67 -0.77 3.36
C SER A 42 15.18 -0.42 3.34
N LEU A 43 14.68 0.13 2.22
CA LEU A 43 13.24 0.33 2.03
C LEU A 43 12.47 -0.99 2.17
N ASN A 44 12.99 -2.06 1.58
CA ASN A 44 12.42 -3.41 1.72
C ASN A 44 12.43 -3.92 3.16
N ASP A 45 13.51 -3.67 3.92
CA ASP A 45 13.60 -4.07 5.32
C ASP A 45 12.56 -3.32 6.19
N ILE A 46 12.34 -2.03 5.93
CA ILE A 46 11.37 -1.25 6.71
C ILE A 46 9.94 -1.66 6.34
N GLU A 47 9.58 -1.69 5.05
CA GLU A 47 8.22 -2.03 4.62
C GLU A 47 7.89 -3.50 4.89
N ASN A 48 8.62 -4.42 4.27
CA ASN A 48 8.29 -5.83 4.31
C ASN A 48 8.79 -6.50 5.60
N GLY A 49 9.93 -6.04 6.12
CA GLY A 49 10.58 -6.64 7.30
C GLY A 49 9.93 -6.17 8.60
N VAL A 50 9.83 -4.86 8.79
CA VAL A 50 9.32 -4.26 10.03
C VAL A 50 7.80 -4.08 9.96
N LEU A 51 7.28 -3.29 9.02
CA LEU A 51 5.87 -2.86 9.00
C LEU A 51 4.89 -3.99 8.64
N ARG A 52 5.30 -4.92 7.76
CA ARG A 52 4.47 -6.06 7.32
C ARG A 52 4.78 -7.37 8.05
N ALA A 53 5.28 -7.30 9.27
CA ALA A 53 5.58 -8.49 10.08
C ALA A 53 6.51 -9.52 9.39
N ASN A 54 7.58 -9.05 8.77
CA ASN A 54 8.54 -9.86 8.02
C ASN A 54 7.87 -10.72 6.92
N ALA A 55 6.92 -10.12 6.21
CA ALA A 55 6.25 -10.72 5.06
C ALA A 55 7.14 -10.72 3.82
N LYS A 56 6.84 -11.62 2.88
CA LYS A 56 7.42 -11.59 1.53
C LYS A 56 6.84 -10.41 0.76
N SER A 57 7.65 -9.78 -0.09
CA SER A 57 7.13 -8.79 -1.04
C SER A 57 6.32 -9.50 -2.15
N PRO A 58 5.40 -8.80 -2.84
CA PRO A 58 4.66 -9.37 -3.98
C PRO A 58 5.54 -9.69 -5.19
N ALA A 59 6.83 -9.36 -5.15
CA ALA A 59 7.76 -9.66 -6.23
C ALA A 59 7.94 -11.18 -6.43
N PRO A 60 8.07 -11.65 -7.69
CA PRO A 60 8.40 -13.03 -7.97
C PRO A 60 9.67 -13.48 -7.23
N PHE A 61 9.63 -14.68 -6.66
CA PHE A 61 10.75 -15.30 -5.93
C PHE A 61 11.26 -14.52 -4.70
N SER A 62 10.46 -13.60 -4.17
CA SER A 62 10.84 -12.85 -2.98
C SER A 62 10.99 -13.75 -1.74
N GLN A 63 11.94 -13.35 -0.88
CA GLN A 63 12.15 -13.96 0.43
C GLN A 63 11.75 -12.99 1.54
N LYS A 64 11.58 -13.52 2.75
CA LYS A 64 11.40 -12.69 3.94
C LYS A 64 12.65 -11.82 4.13
N PRO A 65 12.52 -10.51 4.38
CA PRO A 65 13.67 -9.63 4.57
C PRO A 65 14.61 -10.09 5.69
N PHE A 66 14.04 -10.63 6.78
CA PHE A 66 14.78 -11.05 7.96
C PHE A 66 14.74 -12.57 8.15
N LYS A 67 15.91 -13.17 8.42
CA LYS A 67 16.03 -14.56 8.85
C LYS A 67 15.56 -14.72 10.31
N LYS A 68 15.24 -15.95 10.74
CA LYS A 68 14.77 -16.23 12.12
C LYS A 68 15.73 -15.74 13.22
N SER A 69 17.03 -15.71 12.95
CA SER A 69 18.06 -15.23 13.90
C SER A 69 18.39 -13.75 13.77
N ASP A 70 17.74 -13.02 12.87
CA ASP A 70 18.03 -11.61 12.62
C ASP A 70 17.56 -10.77 13.81
N PRO A 71 18.44 -10.00 14.48
CA PRO A 71 18.07 -9.22 15.66
C PRO A 71 17.03 -8.12 15.35
N ARG A 72 16.90 -7.70 14.08
CA ARG A 72 15.91 -6.70 13.65
C ARG A 72 14.47 -7.21 13.76
N LEU A 73 14.26 -8.52 13.91
CA LEU A 73 12.93 -9.08 14.23
C LEU A 73 12.35 -8.55 15.53
N LYS A 74 13.19 -8.11 16.50
CA LYS A 74 12.74 -7.60 17.80
C LYS A 74 11.93 -6.30 17.70
N VAL A 75 12.10 -5.55 16.61
CA VAL A 75 11.38 -4.29 16.36
C VAL A 75 10.34 -4.43 15.25
N ALA A 76 10.22 -5.61 14.64
CA ALA A 76 9.22 -5.86 13.62
C ALA A 76 7.83 -6.02 14.26
N PHE A 77 6.80 -5.57 13.55
CA PHE A 77 5.42 -5.84 13.94
C PHE A 77 5.13 -7.35 13.89
N THR A 78 4.09 -7.76 14.60
CA THR A 78 3.53 -9.12 14.55
C THR A 78 2.32 -9.16 13.61
N GLU A 79 1.82 -10.35 13.29
CA GLU A 79 0.58 -10.48 12.50
C GLU A 79 -0.63 -9.79 13.18
N ASP A 80 -0.64 -9.71 14.51
CA ASP A 80 -1.71 -9.08 15.28
C ASP A 80 -1.58 -7.54 15.39
N SER A 81 -0.39 -7.00 15.10
CA SER A 81 -0.09 -5.57 15.28
C SER A 81 0.30 -4.84 14.00
N LYS A 82 0.46 -5.55 12.87
CA LYS A 82 0.63 -4.92 11.56
C LYS A 82 -0.66 -4.22 11.15
N ASP A 83 -0.50 -3.15 10.38
CA ASP A 83 -1.62 -2.35 9.87
C ASP A 83 -1.55 -2.34 8.34
N GLU A 84 -2.54 -2.89 7.67
CA GLU A 84 -2.58 -2.97 6.21
C GLU A 84 -2.70 -1.59 5.54
N ARG A 85 -3.14 -0.56 6.27
CA ARG A 85 -3.33 0.79 5.74
C ARG A 85 -2.00 1.48 5.40
N ILE A 86 -0.86 0.92 5.82
CA ILE A 86 0.46 1.39 5.40
C ILE A 86 0.58 1.44 3.87
N HIS A 87 -0.11 0.56 3.14
CA HIS A 87 -0.11 0.51 1.67
C HIS A 87 -0.70 1.76 1.00
N PHE A 88 -1.50 2.54 1.73
CA PHE A 88 -2.08 3.81 1.25
C PHE A 88 -1.27 5.04 1.67
N ALA A 89 -0.26 4.84 2.52
CA ALA A 89 0.36 5.88 3.32
C ALA A 89 1.88 5.97 3.12
N LEU A 90 2.52 4.87 2.78
CA LEU A 90 3.90 4.87 2.32
C LEU A 90 3.97 5.49 0.92
N ASN A 91 4.92 6.39 0.72
CA ASN A 91 5.08 7.05 -0.57
C ASN A 91 5.51 6.02 -1.63
N CYS A 92 4.89 6.07 -2.80
CA CYS A 92 5.15 5.21 -3.95
C CYS A 92 6.44 5.58 -4.72
N GLY A 93 6.94 6.80 -4.55
CA GLY A 93 8.06 7.37 -5.31
C GLY A 93 7.65 7.90 -6.69
N ALA A 94 6.36 7.88 -7.04
CA ALA A 94 5.86 8.47 -8.28
C ALA A 94 5.68 9.99 -8.13
N ARG A 95 5.93 10.74 -9.21
CA ARG A 95 5.86 12.21 -9.25
C ARG A 95 4.47 12.78 -8.95
N SER A 96 3.42 11.95 -9.12
CA SER A 96 2.02 12.24 -8.84
C SER A 96 1.55 11.81 -7.43
N CYS A 97 2.43 11.27 -6.57
CA CYS A 97 2.03 10.91 -5.20
C CYS A 97 1.72 12.22 -4.41
N PRO A 98 0.64 12.26 -3.61
CA PRO A 98 0.27 13.42 -2.79
C PRO A 98 1.40 13.81 -1.80
N PRO A 99 1.39 15.03 -1.23
CA PRO A 99 2.44 15.50 -0.34
C PRO A 99 2.75 14.47 0.76
N VAL A 100 4.06 14.28 1.00
CA VAL A 100 4.57 13.31 1.98
C VAL A 100 3.88 13.57 3.32
N ARG A 101 3.12 12.59 3.79
CA ARG A 101 2.44 12.68 5.08
C ARG A 101 3.49 12.47 6.18
N PHE A 102 3.51 13.39 7.14
CA PHE A 102 4.33 13.29 8.35
C PHE A 102 3.52 12.61 9.45
N PHE A 103 4.03 11.48 9.93
CA PHE A 103 3.41 10.71 10.99
C PHE A 103 4.02 11.10 12.33
N THR A 104 3.18 11.36 13.31
CA THR A 104 3.57 11.47 14.72
C THR A 104 2.95 10.30 15.49
N ALA A 105 3.37 10.09 16.74
CA ALA A 105 2.77 9.03 17.56
C ALA A 105 1.26 9.27 17.78
N GLU A 106 0.86 10.54 17.83
CA GLU A 106 -0.50 10.99 18.10
C GLU A 106 -1.41 10.87 16.87
N ASN A 107 -0.88 11.10 15.66
CA ASN A 107 -1.71 11.21 14.45
C ASN A 107 -1.67 9.97 13.54
N VAL A 108 -0.84 8.97 13.85
CA VAL A 108 -0.51 7.90 12.89
C VAL A 108 -1.75 7.13 12.42
N TYR A 109 -2.63 6.75 13.34
CA TYR A 109 -3.81 5.96 13.03
C TYR A 109 -4.86 6.76 12.25
N ASP A 110 -5.08 8.02 12.60
CA ASP A 110 -6.01 8.89 11.88
C ASP A 110 -5.49 9.21 10.47
N THR A 111 -4.18 9.43 10.34
CA THR A 111 -3.53 9.66 9.06
C THR A 111 -3.63 8.42 8.17
N LEU A 112 -3.43 7.22 8.73
CA LEU A 112 -3.62 5.94 8.03
C LEU A 112 -5.09 5.74 7.61
N ALA A 113 -6.05 6.01 8.50
CA ALA A 113 -7.48 5.87 8.21
C ALA A 113 -7.92 6.82 7.09
N ASN A 114 -7.51 8.09 7.14
CA ASN A 114 -7.81 9.08 6.12
C ASN A 114 -7.13 8.77 4.79
N ALA A 115 -5.89 8.24 4.82
CA ALA A 115 -5.20 7.80 3.61
C ALA A 115 -5.95 6.63 2.94
N ALA A 116 -6.38 5.63 3.71
CA ALA A 116 -7.17 4.50 3.21
C ALA A 116 -8.52 4.96 2.62
N CYS A 117 -9.25 5.80 3.34
CA CYS A 117 -10.52 6.37 2.88
C CYS A 117 -10.33 7.17 1.59
N GLY A 118 -9.33 8.05 1.53
CA GLY A 118 -9.05 8.84 0.34
C GLY A 118 -8.68 7.98 -0.87
N PHE A 119 -7.92 6.91 -0.67
CA PHE A 119 -7.55 5.96 -1.72
C PHE A 119 -8.77 5.21 -2.27
N VAL A 120 -9.67 4.76 -1.40
CA VAL A 120 -10.90 4.03 -1.79
C VAL A 120 -11.93 4.96 -2.46
N MET A 121 -11.96 6.23 -2.07
CA MET A 121 -12.86 7.21 -2.68
C MET A 121 -12.38 7.73 -4.04
N ASP A 122 -11.17 7.39 -4.46
CA ASP A 122 -10.62 7.79 -5.75
C ASP A 122 -11.00 6.77 -6.83
N ASP A 123 -11.83 7.19 -7.79
CA ASP A 123 -12.34 6.34 -8.87
C ASP A 123 -11.23 5.76 -9.77
N SER A 124 -10.03 6.35 -9.78
CA SER A 124 -8.86 5.78 -10.47
C SER A 124 -8.30 4.53 -9.77
N ASN A 125 -8.57 4.39 -8.47
CA ASN A 125 -8.13 3.25 -7.66
C ASN A 125 -9.25 2.24 -7.39
N VAL A 126 -10.49 2.70 -7.27
CA VAL A 126 -11.67 1.87 -7.00
C VAL A 126 -12.85 2.38 -7.83
N SER A 127 -13.11 1.71 -8.96
CA SER A 127 -14.23 2.05 -9.84
C SER A 127 -15.33 1.00 -9.74
N VAL A 128 -16.55 1.43 -9.42
CA VAL A 128 -17.73 0.55 -9.29
C VAL A 128 -18.70 0.78 -10.45
N ASN A 129 -18.92 -0.23 -11.27
CA ASN A 129 -19.94 -0.25 -12.31
C ASN A 129 -21.07 -1.20 -11.91
N VAL A 130 -22.13 -0.62 -11.34
CA VAL A 130 -23.29 -1.38 -10.82
C VAL A 130 -24.05 -2.06 -11.96
N SER A 131 -24.23 -1.39 -13.11
CA SER A 131 -24.95 -1.95 -14.26
C SER A 131 -24.29 -3.20 -14.86
N GLU A 132 -22.96 -3.25 -14.86
CA GLU A 132 -22.20 -4.41 -15.35
C GLU A 132 -21.89 -5.43 -14.25
N ASN A 133 -22.35 -5.19 -13.03
CA ASN A 133 -21.97 -5.95 -11.84
C ASN A 133 -20.43 -6.16 -11.74
N ARG A 134 -19.66 -5.09 -11.97
CA ARG A 134 -18.19 -5.12 -12.06
C ARG A 134 -17.55 -4.09 -11.14
N VAL A 135 -16.42 -4.45 -10.54
CA VAL A 135 -15.54 -3.54 -9.80
C VAL A 135 -14.13 -3.61 -10.39
N ALA A 136 -13.54 -2.47 -10.72
CA ALA A 136 -12.13 -2.35 -11.07
C ALA A 136 -11.35 -1.80 -9.87
N LEU A 137 -10.28 -2.50 -9.47
CA LEU A 137 -9.48 -2.18 -8.30
C LEU A 137 -8.01 -1.95 -8.69
N SER A 138 -7.32 -1.09 -7.95
CA SER A 138 -5.88 -0.94 -8.02
C SER A 138 -5.15 -2.26 -7.77
N ALA A 139 -4.05 -2.50 -8.49
CA ALA A 139 -3.25 -3.73 -8.37
C ALA A 139 -2.70 -3.98 -6.96
N ILE A 140 -2.59 -2.94 -6.11
CA ILE A 140 -2.14 -3.11 -4.72
C ILE A 140 -3.02 -4.08 -3.93
N PHE A 141 -4.31 -4.14 -4.25
CA PHE A 141 -5.26 -5.03 -3.59
C PHE A 141 -5.06 -6.50 -3.97
N ASP A 142 -4.47 -6.77 -5.14
CA ASP A 142 -4.06 -8.11 -5.57
C ASP A 142 -2.70 -8.49 -4.97
N TRP A 143 -1.71 -7.60 -5.10
CA TRP A 143 -0.35 -7.83 -4.63
C TRP A 143 -0.27 -8.04 -3.11
N TYR A 144 -1.01 -7.25 -2.35
CA TYR A 144 -1.02 -7.27 -0.90
C TYR A 144 -2.31 -7.87 -0.34
N ARG A 145 -3.00 -8.70 -1.13
CA ARG A 145 -4.28 -9.32 -0.77
C ARG A 145 -4.27 -10.00 0.61
N GLN A 146 -3.17 -10.67 0.94
CA GLN A 146 -2.98 -11.35 2.23
C GLN A 146 -2.93 -10.39 3.42
N ASP A 147 -2.57 -9.12 3.22
CA ASP A 147 -2.58 -8.11 4.28
C ASP A 147 -4.00 -7.57 4.50
N PHE A 148 -4.77 -7.38 3.43
CA PHE A 148 -6.13 -6.84 3.51
C PHE A 148 -7.15 -7.85 4.07
N THR A 149 -7.12 -9.10 3.60
CA THR A 149 -8.07 -10.14 4.00
C THR A 149 -7.35 -11.43 4.39
N PRO A 150 -6.56 -11.44 5.49
CA PRO A 150 -5.68 -12.56 5.83
C PRO A 150 -6.41 -13.90 6.02
N LYS A 151 -7.67 -13.86 6.47
CA LYS A 151 -8.52 -15.05 6.69
C LYS A 151 -9.27 -15.51 5.44
N ALA A 152 -9.39 -14.65 4.42
CA ALA A 152 -10.12 -14.92 3.19
C ALA A 152 -9.46 -14.24 1.98
N PRO A 153 -8.18 -14.56 1.67
CA PRO A 153 -7.43 -13.86 0.63
C PRO A 153 -7.98 -14.12 -0.78
N LYS A 154 -8.80 -15.16 -0.98
CA LYS A 154 -9.42 -15.48 -2.28
C LYS A 154 -10.84 -14.92 -2.44
N SER A 155 -11.42 -14.31 -1.41
CA SER A 155 -12.80 -13.84 -1.43
C SER A 155 -12.87 -12.37 -1.84
N ASP A 156 -13.35 -12.10 -3.04
CA ASP A 156 -13.56 -10.73 -3.54
C ASP A 156 -14.64 -10.01 -2.74
N ALA A 157 -15.68 -10.72 -2.28
CA ALA A 157 -16.69 -10.16 -1.40
C ALA A 157 -16.07 -9.64 -0.08
N GLU A 158 -15.18 -10.41 0.54
CA GLU A 158 -14.50 -9.98 1.77
C GLU A 158 -13.56 -8.80 1.53
N LEU A 159 -12.89 -8.77 0.37
CA LEU A 159 -12.10 -7.61 -0.02
C LEU A 159 -12.99 -6.37 -0.15
N LEU A 160 -14.09 -6.44 -0.90
CA LEU A 160 -15.01 -5.30 -1.06
C LEU A 160 -15.61 -4.83 0.27
N ARG A 161 -15.95 -5.75 1.19
CA ARG A 161 -16.36 -5.40 2.57
C ARG A 161 -15.23 -4.70 3.34
N LYS A 162 -13.99 -5.16 3.19
CA LYS A 162 -12.82 -4.51 3.78
C LYS A 162 -12.64 -3.08 3.24
N LEU A 163 -12.76 -2.88 1.94
CA LEU A 163 -12.71 -1.53 1.33
C LEU A 163 -13.82 -0.62 1.88
N ALA A 164 -15.04 -1.13 1.96
CA ALA A 164 -16.18 -0.41 2.53
C ALA A 164 -15.93 0.03 3.98
N SER A 165 -15.21 -0.78 4.78
CA SER A 165 -14.88 -0.44 6.17
C SER A 165 -13.96 0.78 6.31
N TYR A 166 -13.13 1.09 5.32
CA TYR A 166 -12.26 2.26 5.34
C TYR A 166 -13.04 3.58 5.24
N LEU A 167 -14.28 3.53 4.73
CA LEU A 167 -15.13 4.71 4.55
C LEU A 167 -15.83 5.15 5.85
N GLU A 168 -15.84 4.30 6.89
CA GLU A 168 -16.44 4.63 8.20
C GLU A 168 -15.77 5.85 8.86
N VAL A 169 -14.50 6.14 8.54
CA VAL A 169 -13.81 7.34 9.06
C VAL A 169 -14.47 8.65 8.61
N ARG A 170 -15.27 8.61 7.54
CA ARG A 170 -16.07 9.74 7.03
C ARG A 170 -17.57 9.46 7.04
N ARG A 171 -18.04 8.56 7.92
CA ARG A 171 -19.46 8.25 8.08
C ARG A 171 -20.29 9.51 8.26
N GLY A 172 -21.43 9.60 7.57
CA GLY A 172 -22.28 10.79 7.54
C GLY A 172 -21.93 11.78 6.42
N SER A 173 -20.80 11.59 5.74
CA SER A 173 -20.56 12.22 4.43
C SER A 173 -21.34 11.46 3.37
N LYS A 174 -22.26 12.15 2.68
CA LYS A 174 -23.05 11.59 1.58
C LYS A 174 -22.19 10.81 0.58
N ALA A 175 -21.07 11.38 0.13
CA ALA A 175 -20.20 10.73 -0.84
C ALA A 175 -19.52 9.45 -0.31
N ALA A 176 -19.13 9.44 0.98
CA ALA A 176 -18.50 8.27 1.59
C ALA A 176 -19.54 7.16 1.84
N ASP A 177 -20.73 7.54 2.32
CA ASP A 177 -21.83 6.61 2.58
C ASP A 177 -22.32 5.96 1.27
N GLU A 178 -22.50 6.73 0.19
CA GLU A 178 -22.86 6.20 -1.14
C GLU A 178 -21.77 5.29 -1.74
N CYS A 179 -20.49 5.63 -1.59
CA CYS A 179 -19.39 4.75 -2.01
C CYS A 179 -19.40 3.43 -1.23
N ARG A 180 -19.62 3.50 0.08
CA ARG A 180 -19.70 2.34 0.97
C ARG A 180 -20.86 1.41 0.60
N GLU A 181 -22.04 1.98 0.39
CA GLU A 181 -23.23 1.21 0.00
C GLU A 181 -23.04 0.51 -1.34
N ARG A 182 -22.46 1.21 -2.34
CA ARG A 182 -22.10 0.59 -3.62
C ARG A 182 -21.17 -0.60 -3.42
N LEU A 183 -20.07 -0.45 -2.68
CA LEU A 183 -19.13 -1.55 -2.41
C LEU A 183 -19.79 -2.75 -1.70
N LEU A 184 -20.64 -2.50 -0.71
CA LEU A 184 -21.37 -3.56 -0.02
C LEU A 184 -22.39 -4.26 -0.92
N SER A 185 -23.07 -3.51 -1.79
CA SER A 185 -23.97 -4.09 -2.81
C SER A 185 -23.21 -5.01 -3.74
N MET A 186 -22.04 -4.58 -4.25
CA MET A 186 -21.18 -5.39 -5.12
C MET A 186 -20.64 -6.64 -4.41
N ALA A 187 -20.31 -6.53 -3.13
CA ALA A 187 -19.89 -7.68 -2.31
C ALA A 187 -21.01 -8.73 -2.17
N ASN A 188 -22.26 -8.27 -2.02
CA ASN A 188 -23.43 -9.14 -1.86
C ASN A 188 -23.90 -9.75 -3.19
N SER A 189 -23.73 -9.05 -4.31
CA SER A 189 -24.14 -9.51 -5.64
C SER A 189 -23.15 -10.47 -6.30
N GLY A 190 -21.99 -10.72 -5.68
CA GLY A 190 -20.93 -11.52 -6.27
C GLY A 190 -20.31 -10.86 -7.51
N ALA A 191 -20.14 -9.53 -7.47
CA ALA A 191 -19.59 -8.75 -8.57
C ALA A 191 -18.25 -9.28 -9.08
N ARG A 192 -18.03 -9.17 -10.40
CA ARG A 192 -16.74 -9.49 -10.99
C ARG A 192 -15.72 -8.42 -10.60
N VAL A 193 -14.68 -8.82 -9.87
CA VAL A 193 -13.54 -7.95 -9.57
C VAL A 193 -12.46 -8.12 -10.63
N ALA A 194 -11.93 -7.01 -11.11
CA ALA A 194 -10.76 -6.96 -11.98
C ALA A 194 -9.72 -6.02 -11.37
N PHE A 195 -8.45 -6.38 -11.48
CA PHE A 195 -7.35 -5.53 -11.03
C PHE A 195 -6.74 -4.81 -12.22
N ALA A 196 -6.51 -3.51 -12.09
CA ALA A 196 -5.87 -2.72 -13.13
C ALA A 196 -4.50 -3.31 -13.46
N SER A 197 -4.16 -3.39 -14.76
CA SER A 197 -2.79 -3.60 -15.19
C SER A 197 -1.99 -2.39 -14.75
N TYR A 198 -1.13 -2.57 -13.75
CA TYR A 198 -0.29 -1.48 -13.27
C TYR A 198 0.73 -1.14 -14.35
N ASP A 199 0.62 0.05 -14.93
CA ASP A 199 1.69 0.61 -15.74
C ASP A 199 2.82 1.03 -14.79
N TRP A 200 3.97 0.38 -14.96
CA TRP A 200 5.16 0.62 -14.16
C TRP A 200 5.99 1.79 -14.69
N SER A 201 5.55 2.45 -15.77
CA SER A 201 6.17 3.65 -16.29
C SER A 201 6.05 4.82 -15.28
N LEU A 202 7.09 5.65 -15.23
CA LEU A 202 7.02 6.96 -14.58
C LEU A 202 6.75 7.99 -15.67
N ASN A 203 5.92 8.99 -15.39
CA ASN A 203 5.56 10.04 -16.34
C ASN A 203 6.81 10.61 -17.04
N GLU A 204 6.77 10.59 -18.37
CA GLU A 204 7.75 11.26 -19.20
C GLU A 204 7.83 12.74 -18.80
N VAL A 205 9.07 13.23 -18.71
CA VAL A 205 9.31 14.65 -18.51
C VAL A 205 8.99 15.31 -19.84
N ASP A 206 7.84 15.97 -19.94
CA ASP A 206 7.59 16.88 -21.05
C ASP A 206 8.65 17.99 -20.95
N GLN A 207 9.64 17.94 -21.85
CA GLN A 207 10.58 19.02 -22.05
C GLN A 207 9.89 20.04 -22.95
N SER A 208 9.17 20.97 -22.33
CA SER A 208 8.81 22.25 -22.95
C SER A 208 9.82 23.32 -22.58
#